data_AF-A0A7V6G785-F1
#
_entry.id   AF-A0A7V6G785-F1
#
_cell.length_a   1.000
_cell.length_b   1.000
_cell.length_c   1.000
_cell.angle_alpha   90.00
_cell.angle_beta   90.00
_cell.angle_gamma   90.00
#
_symmetry.space_group_name_H-M   'P 1'
#
loop_
_entity.id
_entity.type
_entity.pdbx_description
1 polymer ?
#
loop_
_entity_poly.entity_id
_entity_poly.type
_entity_poly.pdbx_seq_one_letter_code
_entity_poly.pdbx_strand_id
1 'polypeptide(L)'
;MFGALCSMLRLALDGVPTSIDTDKVLVAARACDNVKDIHHWHIWAMSTTENAFTAHVVIDDLSKMEATKQEIKEKLATFGITHATLEFEDSSYRCTDIGVV
;
A
#
# COMPACT_ATOMS: atom_id res chain seq x y z
N MET A 1 -29.33 13.45 16.65
CA MET A 1 -28.66 12.16 16.89
C MET A 1 -28.64 11.33 15.58
N PHE A 2 -28.11 11.90 14.47
CA PHE A 2 -28.02 11.24 13.15
C PHE A 2 -26.57 11.15 12.61
N GLY A 3 -25.59 11.75 13.30
CA GLY A 3 -24.20 11.79 12.85
C GLY A 3 -23.43 10.48 13.01
N ALA A 4 -23.82 9.62 13.96
CA ALA A 4 -23.12 8.37 14.24
C ALA A 4 -23.22 7.35 13.09
N LEU A 5 -24.36 7.32 12.38
CA LEU A 5 -24.56 6.38 11.27
C LEU A 5 -23.73 6.75 10.04
N CYS A 6 -23.65 8.05 9.71
CA CYS A 6 -22.82 8.52 8.59
C CYS A 6 -21.33 8.30 8.84
N SER A 7 -20.86 8.43 10.10
CA SER A 7 -19.46 8.16 10.42
C SER A 7 -19.09 6.68 10.25
N MET A 8 -20.03 5.76 10.52
CA MET A 8 -19.81 4.32 10.35
C MET A 8 -19.78 3.92 8.88
N LEU A 9 -20.65 4.51 8.05
CA LEU A 9 -20.63 4.35 6.59
C LEU A 9 -19.36 4.93 5.97
N ARG A 10 -18.88 6.06 6.49
CA ARG A 10 -17.65 6.68 6.00
C ARG A 10 -16.41 5.89 6.40
N LEU A 11 -16.38 5.29 7.60
CA LEU A 11 -15.33 4.34 7.98
C LEU A 11 -15.34 3.07 7.12
N ALA A 12 -16.53 2.60 6.72
CA ALA A 12 -16.68 1.47 5.80
C ALA A 12 -16.27 1.80 4.35
N LEU A 13 -16.34 3.07 3.94
CA LEU A 13 -16.04 3.53 2.58
C LEU A 13 -14.64 4.13 2.42
N ASP A 14 -14.05 4.73 3.46
CA ASP A 14 -12.74 5.38 3.37
C ASP A 14 -11.56 4.42 3.54
N GLY A 15 -11.77 3.17 3.99
CA GLY A 15 -10.82 2.04 3.93
C GLY A 15 -9.51 2.18 4.73
N VAL A 16 -8.97 3.38 4.81
CA VAL A 16 -7.75 3.76 5.47
C VAL A 16 -8.07 4.03 6.93
N PRO A 17 -7.57 3.20 7.87
CA PRO A 17 -7.69 3.52 9.29
C PRO A 17 -7.07 4.90 9.54
N THR A 18 -7.81 5.78 10.21
CA THR A 18 -7.38 7.17 10.50
C THR A 18 -6.12 7.24 11.37
N SER A 19 -5.65 6.10 11.87
CA SER A 19 -4.44 5.94 12.69
C SER A 19 -3.15 5.69 11.91
N ILE A 20 -3.21 5.37 10.60
CA ILE A 20 -2.01 5.14 9.78
C ILE A 20 -1.64 6.40 9.02
N ASP A 21 -0.40 6.84 9.22
CA ASP A 21 0.22 7.94 8.50
C ASP A 21 0.70 7.42 7.14
N THR A 22 -0.22 7.39 6.16
CA THR A 22 -0.01 6.81 4.82
C THR A 22 1.22 7.39 4.11
N ASP A 23 1.50 8.68 4.32
CA ASP A 23 2.66 9.35 3.75
C ASP A 23 3.97 8.74 4.27
N LYS A 24 4.07 8.49 5.59
CA LYS A 24 5.24 7.83 6.20
C LYS A 24 5.40 6.39 5.71
N VAL A 25 4.30 5.67 5.54
CA VAL A 25 4.31 4.31 4.99
C VAL A 25 4.90 4.31 3.57
N LEU A 26 4.47 5.23 2.71
CA LEU A 26 4.98 5.35 1.35
C LEU A 26 6.43 5.79 1.31
N VAL A 27 6.82 6.76 2.14
CA VAL A 27 8.22 7.20 2.24
C VAL A 27 9.11 6.04 2.68
N ALA A 28 8.68 5.24 3.66
CA ALA A 28 9.42 4.07 4.10
C ALA A 28 9.50 2.98 3.02
N ALA A 29 8.39 2.71 2.32
CA ALA A 29 8.36 1.73 1.23
C ALA A 29 9.20 2.15 0.02
N ARG A 30 9.25 3.46 -0.28
CA ARG A 30 10.10 4.05 -1.34
C ARG A 30 11.57 4.16 -0.95
N ALA A 31 11.91 4.10 0.33
CA ALA A 31 13.29 4.17 0.80
C ALA A 31 14.10 2.88 0.53
N CYS A 32 13.54 1.89 -0.16
CA CYS A 32 14.27 0.69 -0.59
C CYS A 32 15.01 0.99 -1.91
N ASP A 33 16.32 0.72 -1.97
CA ASP A 33 17.19 1.11 -3.10
C ASP A 33 16.75 0.59 -4.47
N ASN A 34 16.06 -0.56 -4.52
CA ASN A 34 15.60 -1.17 -5.77
C ASN A 34 14.23 -0.66 -6.25
N VAL A 35 13.56 0.20 -5.47
CA VAL A 35 12.25 0.76 -5.81
C VAL A 35 12.43 2.05 -6.61
N LYS A 36 11.97 2.04 -7.86
CA LYS A 36 11.92 3.22 -8.74
C LYS A 36 10.71 4.08 -8.43
N ASP A 37 9.55 3.46 -8.28
CA ASP A 37 8.31 4.17 -7.99
C ASP A 37 7.30 3.25 -7.30
N ILE A 38 6.33 3.85 -6.62
CA ILE A 38 5.17 3.16 -6.05
C ILE A 38 3.92 3.95 -6.42
N HIS A 39 2.97 3.30 -7.07
CA HIS A 39 1.69 3.88 -7.50
C HIS A 39 0.51 2.92 -7.26
N HIS A 40 -0.72 3.40 -7.48
CA HIS A 40 -1.98 2.67 -7.25
C HIS A 40 -2.05 1.93 -5.90
N TRP A 41 -1.57 2.59 -4.86
CA TRP A 41 -1.55 2.02 -3.53
C TRP A 41 -2.89 2.22 -2.82
N HIS A 42 -3.29 1.22 -2.04
CA HIS A 42 -4.49 1.20 -1.23
C HIS A 42 -4.18 0.58 0.12
N ILE A 43 -4.67 1.21 1.18
CA ILE A 43 -4.63 0.64 2.54
C ILE A 43 -6.06 0.31 2.94
N TRP A 44 -6.28 -0.93 3.38
CA TRP A 44 -7.56 -1.35 3.92
C TRP A 44 -7.39 -1.97 5.30
N ALA A 45 -8.31 -1.66 6.21
CA ALA A 45 -8.40 -2.38 7.49
C ALA A 45 -8.93 -3.80 7.23
N MET A 46 -8.14 -4.82 7.60
CA MET A 46 -8.61 -6.22 7.63
C MET A 46 -9.34 -6.56 8.93
N SER A 47 -8.96 -5.92 10.03
CA SER A 47 -9.62 -6.07 11.32
C SER A 47 -9.56 -4.77 12.13
N THR A 48 -9.98 -4.81 13.40
CA THR A 48 -9.86 -3.67 14.32
C THR A 48 -8.41 -3.31 14.65
N THR A 49 -7.45 -4.21 14.40
CA THR A 49 -6.03 -4.04 14.72
C THR A 49 -5.09 -4.32 13.55
N GLU A 50 -5.57 -4.95 12.48
CA GLU A 50 -4.75 -5.36 11.35
C GLU A 50 -5.13 -4.60 10.09
N ASN A 51 -4.10 -4.13 9.41
CA ASN A 51 -4.23 -3.41 8.16
C ASN A 51 -3.49 -4.14 7.06
N ALA A 52 -3.99 -3.95 5.85
CA ALA A 52 -3.43 -4.51 4.66
C ALA A 52 -3.14 -3.43 3.63
N PHE A 53 -2.07 -3.64 2.89
CA PHE A 53 -1.52 -2.69 1.94
C PHE A 53 -1.38 -3.36 0.58
N THR A 54 -1.93 -2.73 -0.45
CA THR A 54 -1.73 -3.17 -1.82
C THR A 54 -1.14 -2.05 -2.62
N ALA A 55 -0.11 -2.32 -3.41
CA ALA A 55 0.51 -1.30 -4.25
C ALA A 55 1.26 -1.91 -5.43
N HIS A 56 1.38 -1.09 -6.48
CA HIS A 56 2.22 -1.39 -7.63
C HIS A 56 3.60 -0.77 -7.36
N VAL A 57 4.63 -1.60 -7.37
CA VAL A 57 6.01 -1.24 -7.07
C VAL A 57 6.81 -1.42 -8.34
N VAL A 58 7.27 -0.31 -8.91
CA VAL A 58 8.18 -0.32 -10.05
C VAL A 58 9.58 -0.57 -9.53
N ILE A 59 10.24 -1.62 -10.00
CA ILE A 59 11.62 -1.96 -9.62
C ILE A 59 12.56 -1.90 -10.82
N ASP A 60 13.84 -1.63 -10.54
CA ASP A 60 14.89 -1.57 -11.58
C ASP A 60 15.43 -2.96 -11.92
N ASP A 61 15.65 -3.80 -10.90
CA ASP A 61 16.16 -5.16 -11.05
C ASP A 61 15.17 -6.20 -10.51
N LEU A 62 14.59 -6.98 -11.42
CA LEU A 62 13.68 -8.09 -11.11
C LEU A 62 14.36 -9.21 -10.30
N SER A 63 15.68 -9.38 -10.43
CA SER A 63 16.42 -10.42 -9.68
C SER A 63 16.43 -10.14 -8.17
N LYS A 64 16.34 -8.87 -7.79
CA LYS A 64 16.22 -8.41 -6.39
C LYS A 64 14.78 -8.23 -5.91
N MET A 65 13.78 -8.63 -6.71
CA MET A 65 12.36 -8.48 -6.38
C MET A 65 12.03 -9.07 -5.00
N GLU A 66 12.39 -10.32 -4.74
CA GLU A 66 12.02 -10.99 -3.48
C GLU A 66 12.69 -10.35 -2.25
N ALA A 67 13.95 -9.89 -2.38
CA ALA A 67 14.63 -9.16 -1.30
C ALA A 67 13.94 -7.81 -1.04
N THR A 68 13.58 -7.09 -2.11
CA THR A 68 12.87 -5.80 -2.03
C THR A 68 11.50 -5.95 -1.39
N LYS A 69 10.75 -6.99 -1.80
CA LYS A 69 9.45 -7.36 -1.24
C LYS A 69 9.52 -7.64 0.25
N GLN A 70 10.55 -8.37 0.67
CA GLN A 70 10.74 -8.67 2.09
C GLN A 70 11.07 -7.41 2.89
N GLU A 71 11.97 -6.56 2.38
CA GLU A 71 12.31 -5.29 3.04
C GLU A 71 11.10 -4.36 3.17
N ILE A 72 10.29 -4.23 2.11
CA ILE A 72 9.05 -3.44 2.16
C ILE A 72 8.11 -4.03 3.20
N LYS A 73 7.89 -5.36 3.20
CA LYS A 73 7.02 -6.02 4.19
C LYS A 73 7.47 -5.79 5.62
N GLU A 74 8.77 -5.87 5.89
CA GLU A 74 9.33 -5.62 7.21
C GLU A 74 9.11 -4.16 7.65
N LYS A 75 9.30 -3.19 6.74
CA LYS A 75 8.99 -1.78 7.01
C LYS A 75 7.49 -1.58 7.28
N LEU A 76 6.62 -2.14 6.45
CA LEU A 76 5.16 -2.08 6.61
C LEU A 76 4.69 -2.68 7.95
N ALA A 77 5.32 -3.75 8.42
CA ALA A 77 5.01 -4.37 9.71
C ALA A 77 5.21 -3.40 10.88
N THR A 78 6.19 -2.48 10.81
CA THR A 78 6.40 -1.45 11.84
C THR A 78 5.25 -0.44 11.95
N PHE A 79 4.45 -0.31 10.89
CA PHE A 79 3.26 0.55 10.83
C PHE A 79 1.96 -0.22 11.14
N GLY A 80 2.04 -1.48 11.57
CA GLY A 80 0.86 -2.30 11.86
C GLY A 80 0.16 -2.85 10.61
N ILE A 81 0.88 -2.90 9.48
CA ILE A 81 0.41 -3.53 8.25
C ILE A 81 0.97 -4.95 8.21
N THR A 82 0.15 -5.94 8.54
CA THR A 82 0.55 -7.35 8.60
C THR A 82 0.41 -8.06 7.26
N HIS A 83 -0.46 -7.55 6.39
CA HIS A 83 -0.70 -8.10 5.06
C HIS A 83 -0.29 -7.10 3.98
N ALA A 84 0.64 -7.47 3.11
CA ALA A 84 1.01 -6.62 1.98
C ALA A 84 1.04 -7.41 0.67
N THR A 85 0.25 -6.94 -0.29
CA THR A 85 0.21 -7.43 -1.66
C THR A 85 0.92 -6.42 -2.55
N LEU A 86 2.13 -6.75 -2.96
CA LEU A 86 2.94 -5.87 -3.80
C LEU A 86 2.98 -6.45 -5.20
N GLU A 87 2.43 -5.74 -6.17
CA GLU A 87 2.55 -6.07 -7.59
C GLU A 87 3.83 -5.43 -8.12
N PHE A 88 4.76 -6.23 -8.61
CA PHE A 88 6.03 -5.73 -9.11
C PHE A 88 5.97 -5.51 -10.61
N GLU A 89 6.23 -4.28 -11.02
CA GLU A 89 6.29 -3.88 -12.42
C GLU A 89 7.74 -3.56 -12.80
N ASP A 90 8.11 -3.91 -14.03
CA ASP A 90 9.38 -3.52 -14.59
C ASP A 90 9.26 -2.10 -15.18
N SER A 91 10.31 -1.28 -15.04
CA SER A 91 10.34 0.07 -15.60
C SER A 91 10.11 0.16 -17.13
N SER A 92 10.26 -0.95 -17.85
CA SER A 92 9.94 -1.08 -19.28
C SER A 92 8.46 -1.38 -19.57
N TYR A 93 7.68 -1.79 -18.56
CA TYR A 93 6.24 -1.98 -18.66
C TYR A 93 5.54 -0.65 -18.34
N ARG A 94 5.10 0.06 -19.38
CA ARG A 94 4.21 1.22 -19.23
C ARG A 94 2.86 0.69 -18.78
N CYS A 95 2.49 0.91 -17.52
CA CYS A 95 1.14 0.68 -17.03
C CYS A 95 0.16 1.41 -17.96
N THR A 96 -0.63 0.64 -18.70
CA THR A 96 -1.72 1.20 -19.49
C THR A 96 -2.88 1.29 -18.53
N ASP A 97 -2.98 2.43 -17.84
CA ASP A 97 -4.13 2.77 -17.02
C ASP A 97 -5.34 2.91 -17.95
N ILE A 98 -5.97 1.78 -18.28
CA ILE A 98 -7.30 1.78 -18.87
C ILE A 98 -8.25 1.95 -17.70
N GLY A 99 -8.50 3.21 -17.34
CA GLY A 99 -9.65 3.59 -16.54
C GLY A 99 -10.89 3.02 -17.19
N VAL A 100 -11.39 1.91 -16.64
CA VAL A 100 -12.71 1.40 -17.00
C VAL A 100 -13.71 2.28 -16.25
N VAL A 101 -14.32 3.15 -17.03
CA VAL A 101 -15.43 4.06 -16.72
C VAL A 101 -16.62 3.39 -16.05
#